data_AF-A0A1A8AX10-F1
#
_entry.id   AF-A0A1A8AX10-F1
#
_cell.length_a   1.000
_cell.length_b   1.000
_cell.length_c   1.000
_cell.angle_alpha   90.00
_cell.angle_beta   90.00
_cell.angle_gamma   90.00
#
_symmetry.space_group_name_H-M   'P 1'
#
loop_
_entity.id
_entity.type
_entity.pdbx_description
1 polymer ?
#
loop_
_entity_poly.entity_id
_entity_poly.type
_entity_poly.pdbx_seq_one_letter_code
_entity_poly.pdbx_strand_id
1 'polypeptide(L)'
;MCRFVSQVDVKALDMQVEEKKARKGAARTKEAAYADAEDRRYNFEACVHQNRQKKKSREMEKALVNYRHQHQMPSTRREFDLNDPDCYRKLDPGDAQMMLPGLAGEEQDSKSRLKRQKEQLREWLLCQQKEHEEEMLQQKMEGWQYEQSRKEMHDLAVELHKLEMDRKKATAVAVKDYNLAAAEARQIEEKEGNKGYDGSQQHALDMVPGMCPSQDRREPPESLQQVVQFQKHQIEEKKRTELEKKQEGDLYNRIRLDSVHSALLMERQQKRLSKQLRRIQDSTNAQLAQTRRQQYVTTFSRTVCAF
;
A
#
# COMPACT_ATOMS: atom_id res chain seq x y z
N MET A 1 80.21 149.79 -7.26
CA MET A 1 79.02 150.32 -7.99
C MET A 1 78.36 149.13 -8.67
N CYS A 2 77.07 148.85 -8.64
CA CYS A 2 75.88 149.38 -7.99
C CYS A 2 74.94 148.18 -7.78
N ARG A 3 74.21 148.11 -6.66
CA ARG A 3 73.11 147.15 -6.50
C ARG A 3 71.92 147.67 -7.30
N PHE A 4 71.54 146.98 -8.36
CA PHE A 4 70.18 147.06 -8.91
C PHE A 4 69.33 146.04 -8.15
N VAL A 5 68.41 146.53 -7.31
CA VAL A 5 67.39 145.67 -6.71
C VAL A 5 66.15 145.79 -7.61
N SER A 6 65.90 144.76 -8.39
CA SER A 6 64.66 144.60 -9.15
C SER A 6 63.50 144.40 -8.18
N GLN A 7 62.52 145.31 -8.19
CA GLN A 7 61.27 145.14 -7.46
C GLN A 7 60.44 144.04 -8.15
N VAL A 8 60.35 142.89 -7.50
CA VAL A 8 59.45 141.80 -7.89
C VAL A 8 58.12 142.01 -7.16
N ASP A 9 57.00 141.93 -7.87
CA ASP A 9 55.67 141.93 -7.26
C ASP A 9 55.40 140.56 -6.63
N VAL A 10 55.91 140.41 -5.42
CA VAL A 10 55.80 139.19 -4.61
C VAL A 10 54.33 138.82 -4.38
N LYS A 11 53.44 139.82 -4.24
CA LYS A 11 52.01 139.58 -3.97
C LYS A 11 51.31 138.93 -5.17
N ALA A 12 51.60 139.38 -6.39
CA ALA A 12 51.05 138.78 -7.60
C ALA A 12 51.58 137.35 -7.85
N LEU A 13 52.86 137.10 -7.57
CA LEU A 13 53.45 135.76 -7.68
C LEU A 13 52.91 134.79 -6.62
N ASP A 14 52.72 135.24 -5.37
CA ASP A 14 52.09 134.45 -4.32
C ASP A 14 50.66 134.06 -4.71
N MET A 15 49.89 135.00 -5.28
CA MET A 15 48.56 134.69 -5.85
C MET A 15 48.62 133.64 -6.97
N GLN A 16 49.57 133.73 -7.90
CA GLN A 16 49.73 132.73 -8.97
C GLN A 16 50.15 131.35 -8.45
N VAL A 17 50.98 131.31 -7.40
CA VAL A 17 51.38 130.07 -6.75
C VAL A 17 50.19 129.42 -6.05
N GLU A 18 49.39 130.19 -5.31
CA GLU A 18 48.18 129.69 -4.67
C GLU A 18 47.12 129.25 -5.69
N GLU A 19 46.93 129.99 -6.78
CA GLU A 19 46.04 129.58 -7.88
C GLU A 19 46.52 128.28 -8.54
N LYS A 20 47.83 128.13 -8.79
CA LYS A 20 48.40 126.90 -9.36
C LYS A 20 48.26 125.72 -8.40
N LYS A 21 48.43 125.93 -7.08
CA LYS A 21 48.16 124.92 -6.06
C LYS A 21 46.69 124.53 -6.02
N ALA A 22 45.77 125.50 -6.07
CA ALA A 22 44.34 125.26 -6.13
C ALA A 22 43.94 124.49 -7.39
N ARG A 23 44.46 124.86 -8.58
CA ARG A 23 44.25 124.15 -9.85
C ARG A 23 44.77 122.71 -9.79
N LYS A 24 45.96 122.49 -9.22
CA LYS A 24 46.52 121.14 -9.02
C LYS A 24 45.72 120.32 -8.03
N GLY A 25 45.27 120.93 -6.93
CA GLY A 25 44.37 120.30 -5.95
C GLY A 25 43.07 119.86 -6.60
N ALA A 26 42.45 120.73 -7.40
CA ALA A 26 41.24 120.44 -8.14
C ALA A 26 41.44 119.38 -9.24
N ALA A 27 42.61 119.33 -9.89
CA ALA A 27 42.94 118.27 -10.84
C ALA A 27 43.08 116.92 -10.14
N ARG A 28 43.77 116.87 -9.00
CA ARG A 28 43.92 115.65 -8.18
C ARG A 28 42.59 115.12 -7.66
N THR A 29 41.69 116.01 -7.21
CA THR A 29 40.36 115.58 -6.75
C THR A 29 39.52 115.06 -7.91
N LYS A 30 39.61 115.68 -9.10
CA LYS A 30 38.97 115.17 -10.32
C LYS A 30 39.51 113.80 -10.70
N GLU A 31 40.84 113.62 -10.78
CA GLU A 31 41.49 112.34 -11.09
C GLU A 31 41.10 111.25 -10.08
N ALA A 32 41.11 111.55 -8.78
CA ALA A 32 40.68 110.61 -7.74
C ALA A 32 39.19 110.23 -7.88
N ALA A 33 38.33 111.19 -8.23
CA ALA A 33 36.91 110.93 -8.49
C ALA A 33 36.70 110.07 -9.75
N TYR A 34 37.50 110.28 -10.80
CA TYR A 34 37.47 109.43 -11.99
C TYR A 34 37.95 108.00 -11.68
N ALA A 35 39.05 107.85 -10.92
CA ALA A 35 39.55 106.53 -10.51
C ALA A 35 38.53 105.76 -9.65
N ASP A 36 37.93 106.41 -8.64
CA ASP A 36 36.87 105.80 -7.82
C ASP A 36 35.65 105.41 -8.67
N ALA A 37 35.26 106.24 -9.65
CA ALA A 37 34.20 105.91 -10.58
C ALA A 37 34.54 104.68 -11.46
N GLU A 38 35.77 104.58 -11.97
CA GLU A 38 36.23 103.43 -12.75
C GLU A 38 36.30 102.15 -11.92
N ASP A 39 36.85 102.21 -10.70
CA ASP A 39 36.90 101.07 -9.77
C ASP A 39 35.50 100.56 -9.43
N ARG A 40 34.53 101.46 -9.21
CA ARG A 40 33.13 101.09 -9.00
C ARG A 40 32.53 100.40 -10.23
N ARG A 41 32.83 100.87 -11.45
CA ARG A 41 32.37 100.23 -12.70
C ARG A 41 32.96 98.84 -12.87
N TYR A 42 34.27 98.70 -12.68
CA TYR A 42 34.97 97.42 -12.78
C TYR A 42 34.46 96.41 -11.75
N ASN A 43 34.32 96.83 -10.48
CA ASN A 43 33.78 95.98 -9.42
C ASN A 43 32.34 95.54 -9.69
N PHE A 44 31.51 96.43 -10.24
CA PHE A 44 30.15 96.09 -10.65
C PHE A 44 30.15 95.05 -11.78
N GLU A 45 30.94 95.25 -12.83
CA GLU A 45 31.07 94.31 -13.95
C GLU A 45 31.56 92.93 -13.46
N ALA A 46 32.60 92.88 -12.63
CA ALA A 46 33.11 91.65 -12.03
C ALA A 46 32.04 90.92 -11.21
N CYS A 47 31.25 91.66 -10.42
CA CYS A 47 30.13 91.09 -9.64
C CYS A 47 29.05 90.49 -10.56
N VAL A 48 28.68 91.19 -11.64
CA VAL A 48 27.71 90.70 -12.63
C VAL A 48 28.22 89.43 -13.31
N HIS A 49 29.49 89.41 -13.73
CA HIS A 49 30.13 88.24 -14.32
C HIS A 49 30.14 87.04 -13.36
N GLN A 50 30.54 87.26 -12.11
CA GLN A 50 30.56 86.22 -11.09
C GLN A 50 29.16 85.66 -10.81
N ASN A 51 28.15 86.53 -10.71
CA ASN A 51 26.76 86.12 -10.51
C ASN A 51 26.22 85.30 -11.70
N ARG A 52 26.59 85.67 -12.94
CA ARG A 52 26.24 84.89 -14.12
C ARG A 52 26.88 83.50 -14.10
N GLN A 53 28.14 83.39 -13.70
CA GLN A 53 28.82 82.10 -13.55
C GLN A 53 28.19 81.25 -12.46
N LYS A 54 27.88 81.83 -11.29
CA LYS A 54 27.17 81.15 -10.21
C LYS A 54 25.80 80.64 -10.66
N LYS A 55 25.04 81.42 -11.44
CA LYS A 55 23.75 80.97 -12.00
C LYS A 55 23.93 79.77 -12.93
N LYS A 56 24.86 79.84 -13.88
CA LYS A 56 25.19 78.71 -14.78
C LYS A 56 25.62 77.46 -14.01
N SER A 57 26.46 77.62 -12.98
CA SER A 57 26.89 76.52 -12.13
C SER A 57 25.72 75.86 -11.41
N ARG A 58 24.78 76.66 -10.87
CA ARG A 58 23.57 76.16 -10.22
C ARG A 58 22.63 75.47 -11.21
N GLU A 59 22.49 75.99 -12.42
CA GLU A 59 21.68 75.37 -13.48
C GLU A 59 22.24 74.01 -13.89
N MET A 60 23.56 73.93 -14.08
CA MET A 60 24.25 72.67 -14.37
C MET A 60 24.11 71.66 -13.23
N GLU A 61 24.27 72.09 -11.98
CA GLU A 61 24.09 71.23 -10.80
C GLU A 61 22.65 70.71 -10.71
N LYS A 62 21.66 71.57 -10.93
CA LYS A 62 20.24 71.17 -10.99
C LYS A 62 20.00 70.15 -12.10
N ALA A 63 20.54 70.37 -13.30
CA ALA A 63 20.39 69.45 -14.42
C ALA A 63 21.00 68.08 -14.09
N LEU A 64 22.17 68.06 -13.44
CA LEU A 64 22.84 66.84 -13.02
C LEU A 64 22.06 66.09 -11.93
N VAL A 65 21.53 66.80 -10.93
CA VAL A 65 20.66 66.19 -9.91
C VAL A 65 19.40 65.60 -10.55
N ASN A 66 18.77 66.32 -11.47
CA ASN A 66 17.59 65.84 -12.20
C ASN A 66 17.92 64.57 -13.00
N TYR A 67 19.06 64.56 -13.70
CA TYR A 67 19.51 63.39 -14.46
C TYR A 67 19.74 62.17 -13.56
N ARG A 68 20.40 62.36 -12.41
CA ARG A 68 20.59 61.29 -11.42
C ARG A 68 19.27 60.76 -10.89
N HIS A 69 18.32 61.65 -10.61
CA HIS A 69 16.99 61.26 -10.12
C HIS A 69 16.17 60.52 -11.18
N GLN A 70 16.36 60.80 -12.47
CA GLN A 70 15.63 60.13 -13.54
C GLN A 70 16.24 58.78 -13.92
N HIS A 71 17.57 58.65 -13.88
CA HIS A 71 18.27 57.51 -14.49
C HIS A 71 19.17 56.71 -13.56
N GLN A 72 19.48 57.21 -12.36
CA GLN A 72 20.42 56.57 -11.43
C GLN A 72 19.77 56.22 -10.08
N MET A 73 18.45 56.05 -10.08
CA MET A 73 17.73 55.63 -8.87
C MET A 73 18.07 54.19 -8.50
N PRO A 74 18.10 53.85 -7.20
CA PRO A 74 18.34 52.46 -6.78
C PRO A 74 17.34 51.47 -7.38
N SER A 75 16.08 51.88 -7.53
CA SER A 75 15.00 51.07 -8.11
C SER A 75 15.16 50.77 -9.60
N THR A 76 15.94 51.56 -10.34
CA THR A 76 16.15 51.39 -11.78
C THR A 76 17.41 50.59 -12.10
N ARG A 77 18.11 50.07 -11.08
CA ARG A 77 19.30 49.24 -11.25
C ARG A 77 18.92 47.85 -11.75
N ARG A 78 19.81 47.21 -12.50
CA ARG A 78 19.60 45.87 -13.06
C ARG A 78 19.38 44.83 -11.95
N GLU A 79 20.13 44.96 -10.86
CA GLU A 79 20.11 44.07 -9.70
C GLU A 79 19.13 44.51 -8.60
N PHE A 80 18.20 45.43 -8.89
CA PHE A 80 17.27 45.88 -7.87
C PHE A 80 16.31 44.77 -7.43
N ASP A 81 15.93 43.87 -8.33
CA ASP A 81 15.14 42.67 -8.02
C ASP A 81 15.77 41.80 -6.92
N LEU A 82 17.10 41.65 -6.94
CA LEU A 82 17.86 40.92 -5.93
C LEU A 82 18.03 41.70 -4.62
N ASN A 83 18.05 43.03 -4.70
CA ASN A 83 18.30 43.94 -3.57
C ASN A 83 17.02 44.62 -3.05
N ASP A 84 15.85 44.21 -3.52
CA ASP A 84 14.57 44.78 -3.12
C ASP A 84 14.30 44.42 -1.66
N PRO A 85 14.12 45.39 -0.75
CA PRO A 85 13.84 45.10 0.65
C PRO A 85 12.55 44.30 0.86
N ASP A 86 11.63 44.34 -0.11
CA ASP A 86 10.38 43.59 -0.08
C ASP A 86 10.39 42.34 -0.98
N CYS A 87 11.57 41.89 -1.44
CA CYS A 87 11.72 40.73 -2.32
C CYS A 87 10.96 39.49 -1.79
N TYR A 88 11.04 39.23 -0.48
CA TYR A 88 10.37 38.09 0.16
C TYR A 88 8.85 38.22 0.27
N ARG A 89 8.30 39.45 0.28
CA ARG A 89 6.84 39.67 0.31
C ARG A 89 6.22 39.56 -1.08
N LYS A 90 7.01 39.89 -2.11
CA LYS A 90 6.60 39.82 -3.52
C LYS A 90 6.78 38.43 -4.12
N LEU A 91 7.54 37.56 -3.46
CA LEU A 91 7.75 36.18 -3.87
C LEU A 91 6.45 35.38 -3.75
N ASP A 92 5.98 34.82 -4.86
CA ASP A 92 4.87 33.89 -4.85
C ASP A 92 5.28 32.64 -4.03
N PRO A 93 4.45 32.13 -3.11
CA PRO A 93 4.67 30.85 -2.44
C PRO A 93 5.06 29.71 -3.39
N GLY A 94 4.59 29.74 -4.64
CA GLY A 94 5.00 28.79 -5.68
C GLY A 94 6.46 28.93 -6.14
N ASP A 95 6.99 30.15 -6.20
CA ASP A 95 8.39 30.44 -6.59
C ASP A 95 9.37 30.25 -5.42
N ALA A 96 8.89 30.42 -4.18
CA ALA A 96 9.65 30.09 -2.96
C ALA A 96 9.87 28.58 -2.80
N GLN A 97 9.09 27.76 -3.49
CA GLN A 97 9.13 26.32 -3.39
C GLN A 97 10.27 25.75 -4.25
N MET A 98 11.51 25.95 -3.79
CA MET A 98 12.73 25.28 -4.30
C MET A 98 12.76 23.76 -3.98
N MET A 99 11.65 23.21 -3.50
CA MET A 99 11.46 21.78 -3.24
C MET A 99 10.87 21.14 -4.49
N LEU A 100 11.51 20.07 -4.98
CA LEU A 100 10.97 19.25 -6.06
C LEU A 100 9.52 18.86 -5.71
N PRO A 101 8.52 19.15 -6.56
CA PRO A 101 7.13 18.83 -6.27
C PRO A 101 6.96 17.33 -6.10
N GLY A 102 6.60 16.89 -4.89
CA GLY A 102 6.14 15.54 -4.57
C GLY A 102 7.12 14.42 -4.91
N LEU A 103 7.83 13.91 -3.91
CA LEU A 103 8.55 12.65 -4.07
C LEU A 103 7.52 11.54 -4.32
N ALA A 104 7.70 10.75 -5.38
CA ALA A 104 6.75 9.69 -5.76
C ALA A 104 6.52 8.62 -4.66
N GLY A 105 7.33 8.61 -3.61
CA GLY A 105 7.18 7.75 -2.43
C GLY A 105 6.37 8.36 -1.28
N GLU A 106 6.07 9.67 -1.31
CA GLU A 106 5.26 10.31 -0.28
C GLU A 106 3.77 10.13 -0.61
N GLU A 107 3.14 9.19 0.08
CA GLU A 107 1.72 8.94 -0.07
C GLU A 107 0.90 9.79 0.90
N GLN A 108 0.24 10.81 0.37
CA GLN A 108 -0.63 11.71 1.13
C GLN A 108 -1.86 10.99 1.73
N ASP A 109 -2.28 9.88 1.10
CA ASP A 109 -3.46 9.09 1.48
C ASP A 109 -3.16 7.86 2.34
N SER A 110 -1.97 7.76 2.93
CA SER A 110 -1.55 6.61 3.75
C SER A 110 -2.56 6.26 4.87
N LYS A 111 -3.14 7.27 5.52
CA LYS A 111 -4.18 7.11 6.56
C LYS A 111 -5.46 6.50 6.01
N SER A 112 -5.91 6.97 4.85
CA SER A 112 -7.10 6.46 4.16
C SER A 112 -6.90 5.01 3.71
N ARG A 113 -5.73 4.68 3.18
CA ARG A 113 -5.36 3.29 2.85
C ARG A 113 -5.39 2.39 4.08
N LEU A 114 -4.78 2.81 5.19
CA LEU A 114 -4.75 2.02 6.42
C LEU A 114 -6.15 1.77 6.97
N LYS A 115 -7.05 2.76 6.89
CA LYS A 115 -8.45 2.60 7.32
C LYS A 115 -9.15 1.51 6.51
N ARG A 116 -9.04 1.54 5.18
CA ARG A 116 -9.62 0.50 4.29
C ARG A 116 -9.05 -0.89 4.59
N GLN A 117 -7.74 -1.00 4.82
CA GLN A 117 -7.11 -2.28 5.16
C GLN A 117 -7.63 -2.84 6.49
N LYS A 118 -7.83 -1.98 7.49
CA LYS A 118 -8.42 -2.39 8.77
C LYS A 118 -9.87 -2.84 8.63
N GLU A 119 -10.66 -2.16 7.82
CA GLU A 119 -12.04 -2.53 7.52
C GLU A 119 -12.12 -3.88 6.80
N GLN A 120 -11.30 -4.08 5.75
CA GLN A 120 -11.20 -5.36 5.04
C GLN A 120 -10.81 -6.51 5.97
N LEU A 121 -9.78 -6.30 6.81
CA LEU A 121 -9.35 -7.33 7.76
C LEU A 121 -10.45 -7.66 8.78
N ARG A 122 -11.17 -6.64 9.27
CA ARG A 122 -12.28 -6.84 10.19
C ARG A 122 -13.40 -7.66 9.55
N GLU A 123 -13.78 -7.34 8.31
CA GLU A 123 -14.83 -8.07 7.59
C GLU A 123 -14.43 -9.53 7.34
N TRP A 124 -13.18 -9.78 6.92
CA TRP A 124 -12.68 -11.15 6.72
C TRP A 124 -12.69 -11.97 8.00
N LEU A 125 -12.25 -11.40 9.12
CA LEU A 125 -12.26 -12.10 10.41
C LEU A 125 -13.68 -12.43 10.86
N LEU A 126 -14.64 -11.53 10.64
CA LEU A 126 -16.04 -11.79 10.96
C LEU A 126 -16.64 -12.89 10.08
N CYS A 127 -16.31 -12.92 8.78
CA CYS A 127 -16.74 -14.01 7.91
C CYS A 127 -16.15 -15.35 8.36
N GLN A 128 -14.85 -15.41 8.65
CA GLN A 128 -14.21 -16.64 9.13
C GLN A 128 -14.81 -17.14 10.45
N GLN A 129 -15.13 -16.25 11.38
CA GLN A 129 -15.78 -16.62 12.63
C GLN A 129 -17.17 -17.23 12.39
N LYS A 130 -17.97 -16.60 11.54
CA LYS A 130 -19.30 -17.11 11.19
C LYS A 130 -19.23 -18.46 10.49
N GLU A 131 -18.36 -18.61 9.49
CA GLU A 131 -18.16 -19.87 8.77
C GLU A 131 -17.75 -20.98 9.75
N HIS A 132 -16.84 -20.69 10.68
CA HIS A 132 -16.43 -21.64 11.70
C HIS A 132 -17.57 -21.98 12.68
N GLU A 133 -18.36 -21.00 13.11
CA GLU A 133 -19.53 -21.26 13.97
C GLU A 133 -20.59 -22.10 13.26
N GLU A 134 -20.86 -21.84 11.98
CA GLU A 134 -21.78 -22.60 11.14
C GLU A 134 -21.29 -24.04 10.94
N GLU A 135 -19.99 -24.24 10.67
CA GLU A 135 -19.40 -25.57 10.53
C GLU A 135 -19.48 -26.35 11.85
N MET A 136 -19.19 -25.71 12.98
CA MET A 136 -19.33 -26.33 14.31
C MET A 136 -20.78 -26.72 14.63
N LEU A 137 -21.75 -25.92 14.19
CA LEU A 137 -23.17 -26.25 14.33
C LEU A 137 -23.57 -27.43 13.43
N GLN A 138 -23.11 -27.45 12.17
CA GLN A 138 -23.33 -28.56 11.25
C GLN A 138 -22.77 -29.87 11.80
N GLN A 139 -21.51 -29.86 12.26
CA GLN A 139 -20.87 -31.04 12.86
C GLN A 139 -21.63 -31.57 14.08
N LYS A 140 -22.17 -30.67 14.94
CA LYS A 140 -23.00 -31.07 16.09
C LYS A 140 -24.32 -31.71 15.66
N MET A 141 -24.98 -31.14 14.64
CA MET A 141 -26.24 -31.68 14.12
C MET A 141 -26.03 -33.04 13.46
N GLU A 142 -24.98 -33.20 12.65
CA GLU A 142 -24.59 -34.47 12.05
C GLU A 142 -24.23 -35.51 13.11
N GLY A 143 -23.45 -35.12 14.13
CA GLY A 143 -23.12 -35.98 15.26
C GLY A 143 -24.36 -36.46 16.02
N TRP A 144 -25.32 -35.56 16.29
CA TRP A 144 -26.59 -35.91 16.92
C TRP A 144 -27.41 -36.88 16.06
N GLN A 145 -27.52 -36.63 14.75
CA GLN A 145 -28.22 -37.52 13.82
C GLN A 145 -27.58 -38.91 13.78
N TYR A 146 -26.25 -38.97 13.74
CA TYR A 146 -25.51 -40.23 13.78
C TYR A 146 -25.77 -40.99 15.08
N GLU A 147 -25.77 -40.31 16.23
CA GLU A 147 -26.09 -40.95 17.52
C GLU A 147 -27.52 -41.49 17.57
N GLN A 148 -28.50 -40.76 17.03
CA GLN A 148 -29.88 -41.25 16.94
C GLN A 148 -29.98 -42.49 16.06
N SER A 149 -29.45 -42.43 14.84
CA SER A 149 -29.45 -43.57 13.93
C SER A 149 -28.73 -44.79 14.53
N ARG A 150 -27.62 -44.57 15.25
CA ARG A 150 -26.91 -45.63 15.96
C ARG A 150 -27.77 -46.28 17.06
N LYS A 151 -28.54 -45.49 17.82
CA LYS A 151 -29.46 -46.02 18.84
C LYS A 151 -30.58 -46.83 18.20
N GLU A 152 -31.21 -46.30 17.16
CA GLU A 152 -32.27 -47.00 16.41
C GLU A 152 -31.78 -48.35 15.86
N MET A 153 -30.59 -48.38 15.27
CA MET A 153 -29.98 -49.62 14.77
C MET A 153 -29.67 -50.62 15.89
N HIS A 154 -29.24 -50.14 17.06
CA HIS A 154 -29.02 -50.98 18.22
C HIS A 154 -30.33 -51.58 18.76
N ASP A 155 -31.37 -50.77 18.89
CA ASP A 155 -32.69 -51.20 19.36
C ASP A 155 -33.28 -52.24 18.40
N LEU A 156 -33.20 -52.00 17.09
CA LEU A 156 -33.63 -52.95 16.06
C LEU A 156 -32.85 -54.28 16.16
N ALA A 157 -31.53 -54.23 16.39
CA ALA A 157 -30.72 -55.44 16.54
C ALA A 157 -31.14 -56.24 17.79
N VAL A 158 -31.45 -55.56 18.90
CA VAL A 158 -31.96 -56.19 20.13
C VAL A 158 -33.33 -56.84 19.89
N GLU A 159 -34.24 -56.17 19.18
CA GLU A 159 -35.55 -56.72 18.82
C GLU A 159 -35.44 -57.96 17.92
N LEU A 160 -34.62 -57.89 16.86
CA LEU A 160 -34.36 -59.02 15.98
C LEU A 160 -33.77 -60.20 16.75
N HIS A 161 -32.84 -59.96 17.68
CA HIS A 161 -32.27 -61.00 18.51
C HIS A 161 -33.31 -61.67 19.41
N LYS A 162 -34.22 -60.90 20.03
CA LYS A 162 -35.33 -61.44 20.83
C LYS A 162 -36.24 -62.34 20.00
N LEU A 163 -36.65 -61.86 18.82
CA LEU A 163 -37.48 -62.64 17.89
C LEU A 163 -36.79 -63.93 17.43
N GLU A 164 -35.48 -63.88 17.17
CA GLU A 164 -34.70 -65.06 16.81
C GLU A 164 -34.63 -66.07 17.98
N MET A 165 -34.43 -65.60 19.21
CA MET A 165 -34.44 -66.45 20.41
C MET A 165 -35.80 -67.10 20.63
N ASP A 166 -36.90 -66.35 20.45
CA ASP A 166 -38.24 -66.89 20.62
C ASP A 166 -38.58 -67.90 19.51
N ARG A 167 -38.12 -67.67 18.28
CA ARG A 167 -38.20 -68.67 17.21
C ARG A 167 -37.43 -69.94 17.56
N LYS A 168 -36.20 -69.82 18.07
CA LYS A 168 -35.38 -70.97 18.50
C LYS A 168 -36.04 -71.76 19.62
N LYS A 169 -36.63 -71.08 20.61
CA LYS A 169 -37.42 -71.72 21.67
C LYS A 169 -38.63 -72.45 21.10
N ALA A 170 -39.41 -71.82 20.23
CA ALA A 170 -40.58 -72.44 19.60
C ALA A 170 -40.19 -73.69 18.80
N THR A 171 -39.09 -73.63 18.03
CA THR A 171 -38.59 -74.81 17.32
C THR A 171 -38.12 -75.91 18.26
N ALA A 172 -37.47 -75.57 19.39
CA ALA A 172 -37.02 -76.56 20.36
C ALA A 172 -38.21 -77.25 21.05
N VAL A 173 -39.27 -76.51 21.38
CA VAL A 173 -40.52 -77.06 21.91
C VAL A 173 -41.17 -77.98 20.88
N ALA A 174 -41.34 -77.54 19.63
CA ALA A 174 -41.92 -78.36 18.57
C ALA A 174 -41.14 -79.66 18.32
N VAL A 175 -39.80 -79.60 18.33
CA VAL A 175 -38.94 -80.80 18.21
C VAL A 175 -39.09 -81.71 19.42
N LYS A 176 -39.16 -81.17 20.63
CA LYS A 176 -39.41 -81.95 21.85
C LYS A 176 -40.76 -82.68 21.77
N ASP A 177 -41.82 -81.98 21.39
CA ASP A 177 -43.16 -82.55 21.30
C ASP A 177 -43.24 -83.62 20.20
N TYR A 178 -42.58 -83.38 19.05
CA TYR A 178 -42.44 -84.39 17.99
C TYR A 178 -41.69 -85.64 18.48
N ASN A 179 -40.56 -85.47 19.17
CA ASN A 179 -39.78 -86.59 19.71
C ASN A 179 -40.56 -87.39 20.76
N LEU A 180 -41.35 -86.71 21.60
CA LEU A 180 -42.22 -87.35 22.59
C LEU A 180 -43.30 -88.19 21.90
N ALA A 181 -44.01 -87.62 20.92
CA ALA A 181 -45.01 -88.34 20.14
C ALA A 181 -44.42 -89.54 19.38
N ALA A 182 -43.22 -89.38 18.80
CA ALA A 182 -42.52 -90.47 18.13
C ALA A 182 -42.08 -91.59 19.11
N ALA A 183 -41.67 -91.25 20.32
CA ALA A 183 -41.33 -92.23 21.36
C ALA A 183 -42.58 -92.97 21.87
N GLU A 184 -43.69 -92.27 22.08
CA GLU A 184 -44.98 -92.89 22.44
C GLU A 184 -45.48 -93.82 21.33
N ALA A 185 -45.39 -93.41 20.06
CA ALA A 185 -45.72 -94.27 18.91
C ALA A 185 -44.85 -95.53 18.86
N ARG A 186 -43.53 -95.41 19.08
CA ARG A 186 -42.63 -96.58 19.18
C ARG A 186 -43.01 -97.51 20.33
N GLN A 187 -43.38 -96.97 21.49
CA GLN A 187 -43.85 -97.81 22.62
C GLN A 187 -45.17 -98.53 22.32
N ILE A 188 -46.05 -97.94 21.51
CA ILE A 188 -47.28 -98.61 21.04
C ILE A 188 -46.93 -99.71 20.04
N GLU A 189 -46.05 -99.43 19.07
CA GLU A 189 -45.54 -100.44 18.11
C GLU A 189 -44.82 -101.60 18.82
N GLU A 190 -44.03 -101.33 19.87
CA GLU A 190 -43.39 -102.38 20.68
C GLU A 190 -44.41 -103.22 21.48
N LYS A 191 -45.52 -102.62 21.92
CA LYS A 191 -46.63 -103.34 22.57
C LYS A 191 -47.44 -104.17 21.58
N GLU A 192 -47.55 -103.73 20.32
CA GLU A 192 -48.21 -104.48 19.23
C GLU A 192 -47.29 -105.51 18.55
N GLY A 193 -45.96 -105.33 18.63
CA GLY A 193 -44.92 -106.17 18.03
C GLY A 193 -44.39 -107.31 18.91
N ASN A 194 -44.93 -107.53 20.10
CA ASN A 194 -44.44 -108.58 21.01
C ASN A 194 -44.96 -109.99 20.65
N LYS A 195 -44.41 -110.56 19.56
CA LYS A 195 -44.24 -112.00 19.36
C LYS A 195 -42.76 -112.29 19.08
N GLY A 196 -42.03 -112.65 20.13
CA GLY A 196 -40.95 -113.66 20.04
C GLY A 196 -39.49 -113.18 20.02
N TYR A 197 -38.83 -113.46 21.16
CA TYR A 197 -37.42 -113.83 21.38
C TYR A 197 -36.31 -112.78 21.56
N ASP A 198 -36.01 -112.54 22.85
CA ASP A 198 -34.74 -112.62 23.59
C ASP A 198 -33.39 -112.42 22.87
N GLY A 199 -32.56 -111.53 23.45
CA GLY A 199 -31.12 -111.54 23.25
C GLY A 199 -30.37 -110.26 23.62
N SER A 200 -29.97 -110.17 24.89
CA SER A 200 -28.73 -109.52 25.38
C SER A 200 -28.73 -108.04 25.80
N GLN A 201 -28.49 -107.91 27.11
CA GLN A 201 -27.94 -106.79 27.88
C GLN A 201 -27.04 -105.83 27.10
N GLN A 202 -27.23 -104.53 27.32
CA GLN A 202 -26.17 -103.63 27.82
C GLN A 202 -26.77 -102.29 28.28
N HIS A 203 -26.60 -102.00 29.57
CA HIS A 203 -26.78 -100.68 30.16
C HIS A 203 -25.79 -99.70 29.50
N ALA A 204 -26.28 -98.85 28.61
CA ALA A 204 -25.56 -97.65 28.18
C ALA A 204 -26.26 -96.47 28.85
N LEU A 205 -25.64 -95.97 29.92
CA LEU A 205 -25.99 -94.67 30.50
C LEU A 205 -25.85 -93.63 29.40
N ASP A 206 -26.94 -92.94 29.09
CA ASP A 206 -26.96 -91.78 28.21
C ASP A 206 -26.00 -90.72 28.78
N MET A 207 -24.83 -90.70 28.16
CA MET A 207 -23.80 -89.70 28.36
C MET A 207 -24.34 -88.38 27.82
N VAL A 208 -24.57 -87.41 28.70
CA VAL A 208 -24.65 -85.99 28.31
C VAL A 208 -23.26 -85.59 27.83
N PRO A 209 -23.06 -85.23 26.55
CA PRO A 209 -21.77 -84.80 26.08
C PRO A 209 -21.43 -83.44 26.71
N GLY A 210 -20.35 -83.38 27.49
CA GLY A 210 -19.74 -82.08 27.81
C GLY A 210 -19.11 -81.89 29.18
N MET A 211 -19.23 -82.82 30.14
CA MET A 211 -18.70 -82.56 31.49
C MET A 211 -17.86 -83.71 32.03
N CYS A 212 -16.60 -83.77 31.59
CA CYS A 212 -15.50 -84.36 32.34
C CYS A 212 -14.31 -83.37 32.33
N PRO A 213 -13.77 -82.97 33.49
CA PRO A 213 -12.58 -82.15 33.56
C PRO A 213 -11.33 -83.01 33.34
N SER A 214 -10.42 -82.52 32.49
CA SER A 214 -9.02 -82.94 32.27
C SER A 214 -8.76 -84.19 31.40
N GLN A 215 -8.64 -83.96 30.08
CA GLN A 215 -7.40 -84.14 29.31
C GLN A 215 -7.63 -83.56 27.90
N ASP A 216 -6.84 -82.53 27.57
CA ASP A 216 -6.95 -81.71 26.36
C ASP A 216 -6.76 -82.52 25.07
N ARG A 217 -7.87 -82.96 24.48
CA ARG A 217 -7.98 -83.14 23.03
C ARG A 217 -9.44 -82.95 22.60
N ARG A 218 -9.89 -81.70 22.57
CA ARG A 218 -11.13 -81.36 21.86
C ARG A 218 -10.86 -81.58 20.38
N GLU A 219 -11.54 -82.54 19.75
CA GLU A 219 -11.67 -82.50 18.30
C GLU A 219 -12.45 -81.23 17.93
N PRO A 220 -12.00 -80.44 16.93
CA PRO A 220 -12.71 -79.25 16.50
C PRO A 220 -14.17 -79.59 16.15
N PRO A 221 -15.16 -78.79 16.59
CA PRO A 221 -16.59 -79.07 16.36
C PRO A 221 -17.01 -78.95 14.88
N GLU A 222 -16.09 -78.55 14.01
CA GLU A 222 -16.28 -78.44 12.57
C GLU A 222 -15.43 -79.50 11.88
N SER A 223 -16.00 -80.21 10.90
CA SER A 223 -15.23 -81.11 10.03
C SER A 223 -14.04 -80.33 9.48
N LEU A 224 -12.83 -80.90 9.50
CA LEU A 224 -11.61 -80.26 8.97
C LEU A 224 -11.83 -79.67 7.56
N GLN A 225 -12.74 -80.26 6.79
CA GLN A 225 -13.14 -79.79 5.48
C GLN A 225 -13.86 -78.42 5.50
N GLN A 226 -14.71 -78.16 6.49
CA GLN A 226 -15.41 -76.87 6.68
C GLN A 226 -14.45 -75.76 7.08
N VAL A 227 -13.51 -76.06 7.99
CA VAL A 227 -12.44 -75.11 8.38
C VAL A 227 -11.58 -74.74 7.18
N VAL A 228 -11.20 -75.73 6.36
CA VAL A 228 -10.43 -75.50 5.12
C VAL A 228 -11.24 -74.67 4.11
N GLN A 229 -12.54 -74.91 3.97
CA GLN A 229 -13.42 -74.11 3.10
C GLN A 229 -13.55 -72.66 3.59
N PHE A 230 -13.70 -72.45 4.91
CA PHE A 230 -13.79 -71.13 5.51
C PHE A 230 -12.48 -70.34 5.35
N GLN A 231 -11.32 -70.99 5.56
CA GLN A 231 -10.02 -70.37 5.33
C GLN A 231 -9.81 -70.01 3.86
N LYS A 232 -10.25 -70.86 2.91
CA LYS A 232 -10.23 -70.53 1.47
C LYS A 232 -11.07 -69.29 1.18
N HIS A 233 -12.28 -69.22 1.75
CA HIS A 233 -13.16 -68.07 1.58
C HIS A 233 -12.54 -66.78 2.16
N GLN A 234 -11.90 -66.84 3.33
CA GLN A 234 -11.18 -65.69 3.90
C GLN A 234 -10.03 -65.21 3.01
N ILE A 235 -9.29 -66.14 2.40
CA ILE A 235 -8.20 -65.80 1.47
C ILE A 235 -8.77 -65.12 0.21
N GLU A 236 -9.89 -65.61 -0.32
CA GLU A 236 -10.57 -65.04 -1.48
C GLU A 236 -11.12 -63.63 -1.19
N GLU A 237 -11.81 -63.44 -0.06
CA GLU A 237 -12.31 -62.13 0.37
C GLU A 237 -11.18 -61.13 0.64
N LYS A 238 -10.06 -61.59 1.24
CA LYS A 238 -8.89 -60.74 1.42
C LYS A 238 -8.28 -60.30 0.08
N LYS A 239 -8.18 -61.20 -0.90
CA LYS A 239 -7.71 -60.86 -2.25
C LYS A 239 -8.65 -59.88 -2.95
N ARG A 240 -9.97 -60.06 -2.79
CA ARG A 240 -10.99 -59.16 -3.36
C ARG A 240 -10.86 -57.75 -2.78
N THR A 241 -10.79 -57.63 -1.46
CA THR A 241 -10.66 -56.33 -0.78
C THR A 241 -9.32 -55.63 -1.08
N GLU A 242 -8.22 -56.37 -1.23
CA GLU A 242 -6.94 -55.80 -1.67
C GLU A 242 -7.01 -55.26 -3.12
N LEU A 243 -7.71 -55.97 -4.01
CA LEU A 243 -7.92 -55.52 -5.39
C LEU A 243 -8.78 -54.25 -5.44
N GLU A 244 -9.85 -54.19 -4.65
CA GLU A 244 -10.75 -53.03 -4.55
C GLU A 244 -10.00 -51.80 -4.03
N LYS A 245 -9.22 -51.93 -2.95
CA LYS A 245 -8.35 -50.86 -2.44
C LYS A 245 -7.34 -50.37 -3.47
N LYS A 246 -6.80 -51.29 -4.28
CA LYS A 246 -5.87 -50.92 -5.36
C LYS A 246 -6.57 -50.11 -6.43
N GLN A 247 -7.78 -50.52 -6.83
CA GLN A 247 -8.59 -49.78 -7.80
C GLN A 247 -8.98 -48.39 -7.29
N GLU A 248 -9.40 -48.27 -6.03
CA GLU A 248 -9.65 -46.97 -5.40
C GLU A 248 -8.38 -46.10 -5.39
N GLY A 249 -7.24 -46.66 -5.00
CA GLY A 249 -5.95 -45.96 -5.02
C GLY A 249 -5.58 -45.45 -6.42
N ASP A 250 -5.81 -46.26 -7.46
CA ASP A 250 -5.58 -45.88 -8.84
C ASP A 250 -6.52 -44.75 -9.31
N LEU A 251 -7.79 -44.78 -8.89
CA LEU A 251 -8.76 -43.70 -9.17
C LEU A 251 -8.34 -42.39 -8.49
N TYR A 252 -7.97 -42.43 -7.22
CA TYR A 252 -7.45 -41.26 -6.50
C TYR A 252 -6.19 -40.69 -7.16
N ASN A 253 -5.29 -41.56 -7.60
CA ASN A 253 -4.09 -41.13 -8.32
C ASN A 253 -4.42 -40.42 -9.64
N ARG A 254 -5.40 -40.92 -10.41
CA ARG A 254 -5.85 -40.27 -11.66
C ARG A 254 -6.43 -38.88 -11.39
N ILE A 255 -7.36 -38.77 -10.45
CA ILE A 255 -7.98 -37.49 -10.09
C ILE A 255 -6.92 -36.48 -9.64
N ARG A 256 -5.94 -36.92 -8.84
CA ARG A 256 -4.83 -36.07 -8.40
C ARG A 256 -3.99 -35.57 -9.59
N LEU A 257 -3.66 -36.46 -10.53
CA LEU A 257 -2.88 -36.09 -11.72
C LEU A 257 -3.64 -35.12 -12.62
N ASP A 258 -4.93 -35.34 -12.85
CA ASP A 258 -5.79 -34.45 -13.66
C ASP A 258 -5.93 -33.06 -13.03
N SER A 259 -6.05 -33.01 -11.70
CA SER A 259 -6.06 -31.76 -10.93
C SER A 259 -4.74 -30.99 -11.09
N VAL A 260 -3.60 -31.67 -10.93
CA VAL A 260 -2.27 -31.07 -11.12
C VAL A 260 -2.08 -30.55 -12.55
N HIS A 261 -2.51 -31.34 -13.54
CA HIS A 261 -2.40 -30.95 -14.94
C HIS A 261 -3.27 -29.71 -15.26
N SER A 262 -4.49 -29.67 -14.73
CA SER A 262 -5.39 -28.52 -14.87
C SER A 262 -4.83 -27.27 -14.21
N ALA A 263 -4.26 -27.39 -13.01
CA ALA A 263 -3.62 -26.29 -12.31
C ALA A 263 -2.42 -25.73 -13.09
N LEU A 264 -1.59 -26.61 -13.67
CA LEU A 264 -0.44 -26.21 -14.46
C LEU A 264 -0.83 -25.49 -15.76
N LEU A 265 -1.92 -25.91 -16.40
CA LEU A 265 -2.49 -25.22 -17.56
C LEU A 265 -2.99 -23.82 -17.20
N MET A 266 -3.72 -23.70 -16.09
CA MET A 266 -4.19 -22.41 -15.56
C MET A 266 -3.02 -21.47 -15.25
N GLU A 267 -1.95 -21.96 -14.62
CA GLU A 267 -0.77 -21.17 -14.31
C GLU A 267 -0.07 -20.66 -15.58
N ARG A 268 0.04 -21.52 -16.61
CA ARG A 268 0.59 -21.11 -17.92
C ARG A 268 -0.27 -20.04 -18.59
N GLN A 269 -1.59 -20.17 -18.54
CA GLN A 269 -2.50 -19.16 -19.08
C GLN A 269 -2.35 -17.83 -18.35
N GLN A 270 -2.30 -17.86 -17.01
CA GLN A 270 -2.09 -16.67 -16.19
C GLN A 270 -0.75 -15.98 -16.55
N LYS A 271 0.35 -16.75 -16.67
CA LYS A 271 1.65 -16.20 -17.09
C LYS A 271 1.60 -15.52 -18.47
N ARG A 272 0.86 -16.09 -19.43
CA ARG A 272 0.68 -15.47 -20.76
C ARG A 272 -0.07 -14.14 -20.66
N LEU A 273 -1.17 -14.11 -19.90
CA LEU A 273 -1.96 -12.90 -19.68
C LEU A 273 -1.13 -11.82 -18.96
N SER A 274 -0.42 -12.17 -17.90
CA SER A 274 0.46 -11.23 -17.19
C SER A 274 1.55 -10.66 -18.11
N LYS A 275 2.12 -11.49 -19.00
CA LYS A 275 3.10 -11.02 -19.98
C LYS A 275 2.49 -10.06 -21.01
N GLN A 276 1.25 -10.31 -21.45
CA GLN A 276 0.54 -9.39 -22.34
C GLN A 276 0.23 -8.06 -21.65
N LEU A 277 -0.29 -8.10 -20.41
CA LEU A 277 -0.56 -6.89 -19.63
C LEU A 277 0.70 -6.06 -19.42
N ARG A 278 1.83 -6.71 -19.10
CA ARG A 278 3.11 -6.02 -18.95
C ARG A 278 3.55 -5.36 -20.26
N ARG A 279 3.43 -6.04 -21.41
CA ARG A 279 3.74 -5.45 -22.71
C ARG A 279 2.88 -4.22 -23.02
N ILE A 280 1.59 -4.26 -22.70
CA ILE A 280 0.68 -3.12 -22.88
C ILE A 280 1.08 -1.97 -21.95
N GLN A 281 1.40 -2.27 -20.70
CA GLN A 281 1.85 -1.25 -19.75
C GLN A 281 3.19 -0.62 -20.15
N ASP A 282 4.12 -1.42 -20.66
CA ASP A 282 5.41 -0.93 -21.13
C ASP A 282 5.24 -0.06 -22.39
N SER A 283 4.34 -0.43 -23.31
CA SER A 283 4.07 0.38 -24.51
C SER A 283 3.38 1.70 -24.17
N THR A 284 2.40 1.71 -23.25
CA THR A 284 1.74 2.95 -22.81
C THR A 284 2.72 3.85 -22.06
N ASN A 285 3.57 3.29 -21.19
CA ASN A 285 4.61 4.04 -20.50
C ASN A 285 5.61 4.66 -21.49
N ALA A 286 6.02 3.92 -22.52
CA ALA A 286 6.92 4.44 -23.56
C ALA A 286 6.28 5.59 -24.35
N GLN A 287 5.01 5.45 -24.75
CA GLN A 287 4.25 6.52 -25.41
C GLN A 287 4.13 7.76 -24.52
N LEU A 288 3.76 7.59 -23.25
CA LEU A 288 3.66 8.68 -22.28
C LEU A 288 5.01 9.40 -22.08
N ALA A 289 6.11 8.64 -22.01
CA ALA A 289 7.45 9.20 -21.91
C ALA A 289 7.82 10.01 -23.16
N GLN A 290 7.49 9.52 -24.36
CA GLN A 290 7.72 10.24 -25.61
C GLN A 290 6.89 11.53 -25.68
N THR A 291 5.61 11.48 -25.33
CA THR A 291 4.72 12.66 -25.28
C THR A 291 5.25 13.70 -24.30
N ARG A 292 5.68 13.28 -23.10
CA ARG A 292 6.30 14.19 -22.13
C ARG A 292 7.56 14.84 -22.70
N ARG A 293 8.46 14.07 -23.32
CA ARG A 293 9.67 14.61 -23.97
C ARG A 293 9.32 15.64 -25.05
N GLN A 294 8.33 15.36 -25.90
CA GLN A 294 7.87 16.30 -26.93
C GLN A 294 7.26 17.57 -26.33
N GLN A 295 6.49 17.46 -25.24
CA GLN A 295 5.94 18.61 -24.51
C GLN A 295 7.07 19.46 -23.92
N TYR A 296 8.09 18.85 -23.32
CA TYR A 296 9.27 19.57 -22.83
C TYR A 296 10.02 20.28 -23.95
N VAL A 297 10.25 19.62 -25.10
CA VAL A 297 10.95 20.26 -26.24
C VAL A 297 10.13 21.40 -26.84
N THR A 298 8.82 21.23 -27.00
CA THR A 298 7.94 22.29 -27.56
C THR A 298 7.79 23.49 -26.64
N THR A 299 7.69 23.27 -25.32
CA THR A 299 7.68 24.35 -24.32
C THR A 299 9.04 25.06 -24.24
N PHE A 300 10.14 24.31 -24.32
CA PHE A 300 11.49 24.86 -24.37
C PHE A 300 11.76 25.67 -25.65
N SER A 301 11.37 25.16 -26.83
CA SER A 301 11.50 25.92 -28.09
C SER A 301 10.63 27.18 -28.12
N ARG A 302 9.41 27.13 -27.57
CA ARG A 302 8.54 28.32 -27.46
C ARG A 302 9.10 29.39 -26.54
N THR A 303 9.77 29.00 -25.46
CA THR A 303 10.41 29.94 -24.53
C THR A 303 11.69 30.54 -25.12
N VAL A 304 12.46 29.77 -25.92
CA VAL A 304 13.66 30.28 -26.60
C VAL A 304 13.35 31.18 -27.80
N CYS A 305 12.27 30.94 -28.56
CA CYS A 305 11.86 31.84 -29.67
C CYS A 305 11.13 33.12 -29.20
N ALA A 306 10.78 33.23 -27.92
CA ALA A 306 10.11 34.40 -27.34
C ALA A 306 11.08 35.43 -26.73
N PHE A 307 12.38 35.18 -26.80
CA PHE A 307 13.48 36.11 -26.52
C PHE A 307 14.21 36.46 -27.82
#